data_AF-A0A535RR59-F1
#
_entry.id   AF-A0A535RR59-F1
#
_cell.length_a   1.000
_cell.length_b   1.000
_cell.length_c   1.000
_cell.angle_alpha   90.00
_cell.angle_beta   90.00
_cell.angle_gamma   90.00
#
_symmetry.space_group_name_H-M   'P 1'
#
loop_
_entity.id
_entity.type
_entity.pdbx_description
1 polymer ?
#
loop_
_entity_poly.entity_id
_entity_poly.type
_entity_poly.pdbx_seq_one_letter_code
_entity_poly.pdbx_strand_id
1 'polypeptide(L)'
;MKRAPVRDIIWLFVATRLILVMVTYVGYILLTAPKYSSNPVDIVGILASWNHWDAANYVRIAQFGYQTPYDVAFFPLFPLLIAAFAHVLGSWSYLLVGTIISNAALLGALFVIYQLAVEAGGEQVAQRTLLYLCIFPTAFYFFAPYNESLFLLLTASAFLAMRQQRWWLAGLLGLLAALTRSAGILLVIPYMVELWMTRESIAASRQKMPLRILPILLIPLGTALYAIYCWYISGNPLDFVAVQSHWGRHTTWPWQG
;
A
#
# COMPACT_ATOMS: atom_id res chain seq x y z
N MET A 1 -18.97 10.36 -13.42
CA MET A 1 -18.27 9.08 -13.08
C MET A 1 -19.16 7.93 -13.52
N LYS A 2 -18.66 7.00 -14.34
CA LYS A 2 -19.43 5.80 -14.71
C LYS A 2 -19.57 4.88 -13.49
N ARG A 3 -20.73 4.22 -13.33
CA ARG A 3 -20.92 3.22 -12.26
C ARG A 3 -19.96 2.06 -12.49
N ALA A 4 -19.23 1.68 -11.45
CA ALA A 4 -18.35 0.52 -11.51
C ALA A 4 -19.20 -0.77 -11.56
N PRO A 5 -18.77 -1.80 -12.32
CA PRO A 5 -19.42 -3.10 -12.35
C PRO A 5 -19.09 -3.83 -11.04
N VAL A 6 -19.81 -3.46 -9.97
CA VAL A 6 -19.55 -3.92 -8.59
C VAL A 6 -19.46 -5.45 -8.52
N ARG A 7 -20.41 -6.13 -9.17
CA ARG A 7 -20.45 -7.60 -9.20
C ARG A 7 -19.18 -8.19 -9.80
N ASP A 8 -18.70 -7.64 -10.91
CA ASP A 8 -17.57 -8.22 -11.65
C ASP A 8 -16.25 -7.95 -10.92
N ILE A 9 -16.11 -6.77 -10.29
CA ILE A 9 -14.97 -6.44 -9.42
C ILE A 9 -14.92 -7.38 -8.21
N ILE A 10 -16.06 -7.59 -7.54
CA ILE A 10 -16.14 -8.50 -6.39
C ILE A 10 -15.81 -9.94 -6.82
N TRP A 11 -16.35 -10.41 -7.95
CA TRP A 11 -16.03 -11.76 -8.45
C TRP A 11 -14.55 -11.93 -8.76
N LEU A 12 -13.93 -10.98 -9.46
CA LEU A 12 -12.50 -11.01 -9.75
C LEU A 12 -11.67 -11.05 -8.45
N PHE A 13 -12.03 -10.20 -7.49
CA PHE A 13 -11.38 -10.17 -6.18
C PHE A 13 -11.52 -11.52 -5.46
N VAL A 14 -12.73 -12.04 -5.31
CA VAL A 14 -12.97 -13.31 -4.59
C VAL A 14 -12.29 -14.48 -5.31
N ALA A 15 -12.43 -14.59 -6.63
CA ALA A 15 -11.85 -15.68 -7.41
C ALA A 15 -10.31 -15.72 -7.26
N THR A 16 -9.65 -14.57 -7.36
CA THR A 16 -8.18 -14.50 -7.25
C THR A 16 -7.69 -14.84 -5.84
N ARG A 17 -8.46 -14.50 -4.80
CA ARG A 17 -8.16 -14.88 -3.41
C ARG A 17 -8.34 -16.36 -3.17
N LEU A 18 -9.42 -16.94 -3.69
CA LEU A 18 -9.67 -18.37 -3.57
C LEU A 18 -8.57 -19.17 -4.28
N ILE A 19 -8.09 -18.72 -5.44
CA ILE A 19 -6.94 -19.33 -6.11
C ILE A 19 -5.70 -19.27 -5.22
N LEU A 20 -5.38 -18.11 -4.64
CA LEU A 20 -4.22 -17.98 -3.75
C LEU A 20 -4.34 -18.88 -2.51
N VAL A 21 -5.52 -18.93 -1.87
CA VAL A 21 -5.79 -19.81 -0.74
C VAL A 21 -5.64 -21.28 -1.14
N MET A 22 -6.13 -21.68 -2.31
CA MET A 22 -6.00 -23.03 -2.83
C MET A 22 -4.53 -23.39 -3.10
N VAL A 23 -3.76 -22.48 -3.71
CA VAL A 23 -2.32 -22.66 -3.95
C VAL A 23 -1.57 -22.76 -2.62
N THR A 24 -1.89 -21.93 -1.63
CA THR A 24 -1.29 -22.03 -0.29
C THR A 24 -1.63 -23.36 0.36
N TYR A 25 -2.89 -23.80 0.30
CA TYR A 25 -3.32 -25.06 0.88
C TYR A 25 -2.58 -26.25 0.27
N VAL A 26 -2.51 -26.33 -1.05
CA VAL A 26 -1.78 -27.39 -1.77
C VAL A 26 -0.29 -27.31 -1.47
N GLY A 27 0.30 -26.11 -1.51
CA GLY A 27 1.71 -25.89 -1.19
C GLY A 27 2.05 -26.31 0.25
N TYR A 28 1.19 -25.97 1.21
CA TYR A 28 1.35 -26.35 2.61
C TYR A 28 1.36 -27.86 2.78
N ILE A 29 0.40 -28.57 2.15
CA ILE A 29 0.34 -30.05 2.23
C ILE A 29 1.57 -30.70 1.61
N LEU A 30 2.02 -30.21 0.45
CA LEU A 30 3.12 -30.83 -0.28
C LEU A 30 4.50 -30.54 0.32
N LEU A 31 4.69 -29.35 0.91
CA LEU A 31 6.02 -28.85 1.27
C LEU A 31 6.23 -28.67 2.78
N THR A 32 5.16 -28.51 3.57
CA THR A 32 5.26 -28.12 4.98
C THR A 32 4.67 -29.16 5.92
N ALA A 33 3.52 -29.73 5.57
CA ALA A 33 2.84 -30.72 6.41
C ALA A 33 3.71 -31.98 6.60
N PRO A 34 3.75 -32.58 7.80
CA PRO A 34 4.43 -33.84 8.00
C PRO A 34 3.90 -34.90 7.03
N LYS A 35 4.81 -35.62 6.38
CA LYS A 35 4.44 -36.72 5.48
C LYS A 35 3.55 -37.72 6.22
N TYR A 36 2.43 -38.08 5.60
CA TYR A 36 1.42 -39.00 6.17
C TYR A 36 0.66 -38.48 7.40
N SER A 37 0.65 -37.16 7.65
CA SER A 37 -0.23 -36.56 8.65
C SER A 37 -1.71 -36.78 8.29
N SER A 38 -2.48 -37.36 9.20
CA SER A 38 -3.94 -37.44 9.12
C SER A 38 -4.64 -36.21 9.70
N ASN A 39 -3.88 -35.26 10.27
CA ASN A 39 -4.46 -34.05 10.85
C ASN A 39 -4.97 -33.13 9.74
N PRO A 40 -6.17 -32.54 9.89
CA PRO A 40 -6.65 -31.54 8.95
C PRO A 40 -5.74 -30.33 8.97
N VAL A 41 -5.59 -29.67 7.81
CA VAL A 41 -4.83 -28.42 7.71
C VAL A 41 -5.57 -27.34 8.50
N ASP A 42 -4.91 -26.80 9.51
CA ASP A 42 -5.43 -25.71 10.32
C ASP A 42 -5.41 -24.38 9.54
N ILE A 43 -6.48 -23.60 9.67
CA ILE A 43 -6.64 -22.26 9.10
C ILE A 43 -5.53 -21.34 9.60
N VAL A 44 -5.10 -21.50 10.86
CA VAL A 44 -3.99 -20.71 11.43
C VAL A 44 -2.68 -21.04 10.70
N GLY A 45 -2.44 -22.31 10.34
CA GLY A 45 -1.26 -22.72 9.57
C GLY A 45 -1.25 -22.15 8.15
N ILE A 46 -2.40 -22.11 7.48
CA ILE A 46 -2.55 -21.47 6.16
C ILE A 46 -2.25 -19.97 6.26
N LEU A 47 -2.82 -19.30 7.27
CA LEU A 47 -2.58 -17.87 7.47
C LEU A 47 -1.11 -17.58 7.81
N ALA A 48 -0.50 -18.41 8.67
CA ALA A 48 0.91 -18.31 9.07
C ALA A 48 1.87 -18.51 7.88
N SER A 49 1.46 -19.24 6.84
CA SER A 49 2.25 -19.41 5.62
C SER A 49 2.52 -18.06 4.91
N TRP A 50 1.68 -17.06 5.16
CA TRP A 50 1.84 -15.70 4.62
C TRP A 50 2.62 -14.75 5.54
N ASN A 51 3.04 -15.19 6.71
CA ASN A 51 3.84 -14.41 7.65
C ASN A 51 5.35 -14.57 7.40
N HIS A 52 5.78 -14.33 6.15
CA HIS A 52 7.18 -14.47 5.73
C HIS A 52 7.75 -13.15 5.20
N TRP A 53 9.09 -13.00 5.30
CA TRP A 53 9.82 -11.81 4.85
C TRP A 53 9.29 -10.52 5.51
N ASP A 54 8.85 -9.53 4.73
CA ASP A 54 8.45 -8.22 5.24
C ASP A 54 7.12 -8.27 6.01
N ALA A 55 6.26 -9.26 5.74
CA ALA A 55 5.05 -9.50 6.53
C ALA A 55 5.39 -9.66 8.02
N ALA A 56 6.40 -10.48 8.32
CA ALA A 56 6.84 -10.73 9.69
C ALA A 56 7.37 -9.45 10.36
N ASN A 57 8.06 -8.59 9.60
CA ASN A 57 8.54 -7.30 10.10
C ASN A 57 7.37 -6.35 10.39
N TYR A 58 6.40 -6.21 9.47
CA TYR A 58 5.21 -5.37 9.68
C TYR A 58 4.38 -5.82 10.88
N VAL A 59 4.13 -7.13 11.01
CA VAL A 59 3.38 -7.70 12.15
C VAL A 59 4.15 -7.50 13.46
N ARG A 60 5.47 -7.74 13.48
CA ARG A 60 6.30 -7.51 14.67
C ARG A 60 6.30 -6.04 15.10
N ILE A 61 6.49 -5.11 14.16
CA ILE A 61 6.50 -3.67 14.44
C ILE A 61 5.11 -3.23 14.95
N ALA A 62 4.03 -3.78 14.41
CA ALA A 62 2.69 -3.51 14.92
C ALA A 62 2.50 -4.00 16.37
N GLN A 63 3.07 -5.16 16.72
CA GLN A 63 2.96 -5.75 18.05
C GLN A 63 3.83 -5.06 19.11
N PHE A 64 5.08 -4.76 18.76
CA PHE A 64 6.11 -4.37 19.73
C PHE A 64 6.71 -2.98 19.47
N GLY A 65 6.29 -2.29 18.42
CA GLY A 65 6.93 -1.07 17.95
C GLY A 65 8.28 -1.33 17.27
N TYR A 66 9.03 -0.25 17.04
CA TYR A 66 10.37 -0.30 16.46
C TYR A 66 11.36 -0.76 17.56
N GLN A 67 11.91 -1.96 17.41
CA GLN A 67 12.77 -2.63 18.39
C GLN A 67 14.22 -2.76 17.90
N THR A 68 14.42 -2.84 16.59
CA THR A 68 15.74 -3.00 15.97
C THR A 68 16.07 -1.82 15.06
N PRO A 69 17.37 -1.50 14.86
CA PRO A 69 17.78 -0.47 13.89
C PRO A 69 17.28 -0.75 12.47
N TYR A 70 16.99 -2.01 12.12
CA TYR A 70 16.50 -2.39 10.80
C TYR A 70 15.01 -2.08 10.59
N ASP A 71 14.26 -1.93 11.68
CA ASP A 71 12.81 -1.67 11.63
C ASP A 71 12.51 -0.32 10.95
N VAL A 72 13.45 0.62 10.99
CA VAL A 72 13.32 1.95 10.38
C VAL A 72 13.17 1.90 8.85
N ALA A 73 13.48 0.77 8.21
CA ALA A 73 13.19 0.53 6.80
C ALA A 73 11.67 0.46 6.52
N PHE A 74 10.87 0.11 7.53
CA PHE A 74 9.43 -0.09 7.41
C PHE A 74 8.69 1.15 7.88
N PHE A 75 8.07 1.86 6.93
CA PHE A 75 7.33 3.09 7.20
C PHE A 75 6.05 2.82 8.02
N PRO A 76 5.58 3.81 8.80
CA PRO A 76 4.79 3.54 10.00
C PRO A 76 3.30 3.32 9.75
N LEU A 77 2.72 3.82 8.65
CA LEU A 77 1.25 3.83 8.51
C LEU A 77 0.65 2.43 8.55
N PHE A 78 1.26 1.47 7.87
CA PHE A 78 0.71 0.10 7.80
C PHE A 78 0.79 -0.64 9.16
N PRO A 79 1.95 -0.70 9.85
CA PRO A 79 2.02 -1.20 11.23
C PRO A 79 1.08 -0.50 12.20
N LEU A 80 0.95 0.83 12.11
CA LEU A 80 0.06 1.60 13.00
C LEU A 80 -1.41 1.23 12.78
N LEU A 81 -1.84 1.05 11.53
CA LEU A 81 -3.19 0.57 11.25
C LEU A 81 -3.41 -0.84 11.79
N ILE A 82 -2.44 -1.75 11.62
CA ILE A 82 -2.52 -3.10 12.21
C ILE A 82 -2.66 -2.99 13.73
N ALA A 83 -1.79 -2.23 14.39
CA ALA A 83 -1.79 -2.08 15.83
C ALA A 83 -3.11 -1.50 16.35
N ALA A 84 -3.64 -0.45 15.69
CA ALA A 84 -4.88 0.21 16.08
C ALA A 84 -6.08 -0.75 16.16
N PHE A 85 -6.18 -1.71 15.23
CA PHE A 85 -7.27 -2.70 15.24
C PHE A 85 -6.93 -3.96 16.05
N ALA A 86 -5.69 -4.45 15.97
CA ALA A 86 -5.29 -5.71 16.60
C ALA A 86 -5.13 -5.59 18.11
N HIS A 87 -4.73 -4.43 18.64
CA HIS A 87 -4.52 -4.25 20.08
C HIS A 87 -5.80 -4.50 20.89
N VAL A 88 -6.97 -4.20 20.32
CA VAL A 88 -8.28 -4.43 20.95
C VAL A 88 -8.71 -5.90 20.90
N LEU A 89 -8.18 -6.68 19.95
CA LEU A 89 -8.58 -8.08 19.69
C LEU A 89 -7.63 -9.11 20.33
N GLY A 90 -6.41 -8.70 20.67
CA GLY A 90 -5.40 -9.52 21.35
C GLY A 90 -4.22 -9.92 20.45
N SER A 91 -3.19 -10.53 21.06
CA SER A 91 -1.90 -10.82 20.38
C SER A 91 -2.01 -11.72 19.15
N TRP A 92 -2.99 -12.62 19.13
CA TRP A 92 -3.23 -13.55 18.02
C TRP A 92 -3.73 -12.87 16.74
N SER A 93 -4.31 -11.67 16.83
CA SER A 93 -5.06 -11.07 15.71
C SER A 93 -4.19 -10.26 14.75
N TYR A 94 -2.94 -9.92 15.09
CA TYR A 94 -2.13 -8.98 14.31
C TYR A 94 -1.90 -9.43 12.86
N LEU A 95 -1.60 -10.71 12.67
CA LEU A 95 -1.42 -11.30 11.34
C LEU A 95 -2.72 -11.27 10.52
N LEU A 96 -3.84 -11.63 11.17
CA LEU A 96 -5.16 -11.63 10.54
C LEU A 96 -5.58 -10.21 10.15
N VAL A 97 -5.41 -9.25 11.07
CA VAL A 97 -5.72 -7.84 10.84
C VAL A 97 -4.87 -7.28 9.70
N GLY A 98 -3.57 -7.54 9.66
CA GLY A 98 -2.72 -7.15 8.53
C GLY A 98 -3.22 -7.71 7.20
N THR A 99 -3.59 -8.99 7.17
CA THR A 99 -4.14 -9.66 5.98
C THR A 99 -5.46 -9.03 5.55
N ILE A 100 -6.36 -8.73 6.49
CA ILE A 100 -7.64 -8.06 6.23
C ILE A 100 -7.41 -6.66 5.68
N ILE A 101 -6.51 -5.87 6.28
CA ILE A 101 -6.20 -4.51 5.81
C ILE A 101 -5.66 -4.55 4.38
N SER A 102 -4.69 -5.41 4.07
CA SER A 102 -4.14 -5.54 2.72
C SER A 102 -5.20 -5.95 1.69
N ASN A 103 -6.07 -6.89 2.04
CA ASN A 103 -7.13 -7.34 1.12
C ASN A 103 -8.26 -6.32 0.96
N ALA A 104 -8.68 -5.66 2.03
CA ALA A 104 -9.67 -4.58 1.98
C ALA A 104 -9.14 -3.39 1.18
N ALA A 105 -7.85 -3.05 1.36
CA ALA A 105 -7.20 -2.01 0.58
C ALA A 105 -7.13 -2.35 -0.91
N LEU A 106 -6.80 -3.60 -1.29
CA LEU A 106 -6.81 -3.96 -2.71
C LEU A 106 -8.22 -3.89 -3.28
N LEU A 107 -9.24 -4.39 -2.57
CA LEU A 107 -10.63 -4.28 -3.03
C LEU A 107 -11.01 -2.82 -3.28
N GLY A 108 -10.69 -1.91 -2.35
CA GLY A 108 -10.87 -0.47 -2.54
C GLY A 108 -10.11 0.06 -3.76
N ALA A 109 -8.84 -0.36 -3.93
CA ALA A 109 -8.01 0.08 -5.04
C ALA A 109 -8.59 -0.34 -6.38
N LEU A 110 -9.19 -1.53 -6.49
CA LEU A 110 -9.85 -1.98 -7.73
C LEU A 110 -10.97 -1.05 -8.16
N PHE A 111 -11.79 -0.55 -7.22
CA PHE A 111 -12.85 0.42 -7.55
C PHE A 111 -12.30 1.76 -8.04
N VAL A 112 -11.23 2.25 -7.42
CA VAL A 112 -10.61 3.52 -7.78
C VAL A 112 -9.88 3.42 -9.12
N ILE A 113 -9.10 2.36 -9.30
CA ILE A 113 -8.37 2.09 -10.55
C ILE A 113 -9.34 1.87 -11.70
N TYR A 114 -10.49 1.21 -11.47
CA TYR A 114 -11.52 1.09 -12.49
C TYR A 114 -11.94 2.45 -13.03
N GLN A 115 -12.21 3.42 -12.14
CA GLN A 115 -12.64 4.76 -12.55
C GLN A 115 -11.55 5.47 -13.36
N LEU A 116 -10.30 5.42 -12.90
CA LEU A 116 -9.17 6.00 -13.62
C LEU A 116 -8.95 5.36 -15.00
N ALA A 117 -9.04 4.03 -15.09
CA ALA A 117 -8.83 3.29 -16.32
C ALA A 117 -9.98 3.49 -17.33
N VAL A 118 -11.22 3.62 -16.84
CA VAL A 118 -12.38 3.95 -17.68
C VAL A 118 -12.22 5.33 -18.31
N GLU A 119 -11.74 6.31 -17.54
CA GLU A 119 -11.47 7.66 -18.04
C GLU A 119 -10.35 7.68 -19.08
N ALA A 120 -9.34 6.81 -18.91
CA ALA A 120 -8.19 6.74 -19.82
C ALA A 120 -8.46 5.98 -21.13
N GLY A 121 -9.26 4.91 -21.11
CA GLY A 121 -9.39 4.01 -22.26
C GLY A 121 -10.73 3.28 -22.38
N GLY A 122 -11.74 3.68 -21.61
CA GLY A 122 -13.05 3.04 -21.61
C GLY A 122 -13.12 1.73 -20.84
N GLU A 123 -14.27 1.07 -20.92
CA GLU A 123 -14.64 -0.05 -20.04
C GLU A 123 -13.82 -1.33 -20.29
N GLN A 124 -13.54 -1.65 -21.56
CA GLN A 124 -12.73 -2.82 -21.90
C GLN A 124 -11.29 -2.69 -21.38
N VAL A 125 -10.71 -1.48 -21.45
CA VAL A 125 -9.38 -1.22 -20.91
C VAL A 125 -9.42 -1.37 -19.39
N ALA A 126 -10.42 -0.78 -18.71
CA ALA A 126 -10.54 -0.89 -17.27
C ALA A 126 -10.67 -2.35 -16.78
N GLN A 127 -11.50 -3.16 -17.42
CA GLN A 127 -11.65 -4.58 -17.09
C GLN A 127 -10.33 -5.35 -17.23
N ARG A 128 -9.59 -5.12 -18.33
CA ARG A 128 -8.27 -5.73 -18.55
C ARG A 128 -7.24 -5.26 -17.53
N THR A 129 -7.23 -3.96 -17.20
CA THR A 129 -6.34 -3.40 -16.17
C THR A 129 -6.56 -4.09 -14.83
N LEU A 130 -7.82 -4.25 -14.39
CA LEU A 130 -8.11 -4.94 -13.12
C LEU A 130 -7.71 -6.41 -13.18
N LEU A 131 -8.00 -7.10 -14.28
CA LEU A 131 -7.63 -8.50 -14.47
C LEU A 131 -6.12 -8.68 -14.34
N TYR A 132 -5.33 -7.93 -15.11
CA TYR A 132 -3.87 -8.02 -15.10
C TYR A 132 -3.28 -7.65 -13.73
N LEU A 133 -3.83 -6.65 -13.06
CA LEU A 133 -3.44 -6.28 -11.71
C LEU A 133 -3.68 -7.41 -10.69
N CYS A 134 -4.69 -8.26 -10.89
CA CYS A 134 -4.99 -9.35 -9.94
C CYS A 134 -4.29 -10.68 -10.27
N ILE A 135 -3.82 -10.87 -11.52
CA ILE A 135 -3.21 -12.14 -11.96
C ILE A 135 -1.72 -12.04 -12.30
N PHE A 136 -1.12 -10.85 -12.28
CA PHE A 136 0.32 -10.73 -12.56
C PHE A 136 1.15 -11.56 -11.55
N PRO A 137 2.35 -12.03 -11.93
CA PRO A 137 3.09 -13.03 -11.15
C PRO A 137 3.33 -12.66 -9.68
N THR A 138 3.43 -11.37 -9.36
CA THR A 138 3.68 -10.87 -8.01
C THR A 138 2.44 -10.31 -7.31
N ALA A 139 1.23 -10.62 -7.81
CA ALA A 139 -0.05 -10.23 -7.21
C ALA A 139 -0.26 -10.78 -5.79
N PHE A 140 0.46 -11.84 -5.42
CA PHE A 140 0.40 -12.40 -4.07
C PHE A 140 0.87 -11.41 -2.99
N TYR A 141 1.69 -10.39 -3.32
CA TYR A 141 2.00 -9.31 -2.37
C TYR A 141 0.78 -8.47 -1.98
N PHE A 142 -0.28 -8.46 -2.81
CA PHE A 142 -1.53 -7.82 -2.45
C PHE A 142 -2.43 -8.67 -1.54
N PHE A 143 -2.08 -9.95 -1.35
CA PHE A 143 -2.79 -10.88 -0.48
C PHE A 143 -2.13 -10.98 0.90
N ALA A 144 -0.80 -11.06 0.94
CA ALA A 144 -0.01 -11.09 2.16
C ALA A 144 -0.22 -9.82 3.01
N PRO A 145 0.06 -9.84 4.33
CA PRO A 145 -0.04 -8.68 5.23
C PRO A 145 1.11 -7.69 4.94
N TYR A 146 1.01 -7.04 3.80
CA TYR A 146 1.99 -6.20 3.13
C TYR A 146 1.35 -4.85 2.81
N ASN A 147 2.14 -3.78 2.76
CA ASN A 147 1.63 -2.41 2.60
C ASN A 147 1.31 -2.05 1.12
N GLU A 148 1.59 -2.93 0.15
CA GLU A 148 1.44 -2.73 -1.29
C GLU A 148 0.02 -2.32 -1.67
N SER A 149 -0.97 -3.06 -1.18
CA SER A 149 -2.38 -2.79 -1.46
C SER A 149 -2.82 -1.44 -0.90
N LEU A 150 -2.35 -1.10 0.31
CA LEU A 150 -2.66 0.17 0.96
C LEU A 150 -2.02 1.33 0.21
N PHE A 151 -0.75 1.21 -0.15
CA PHE A 151 -0.05 2.19 -0.96
C PHE A 151 -0.78 2.40 -2.30
N LEU A 152 -1.12 1.30 -2.99
CA LEU A 152 -1.82 1.36 -4.26
C LEU A 152 -3.18 2.09 -4.15
N LEU A 153 -3.97 1.76 -3.12
CA LEU A 153 -5.24 2.45 -2.86
C LEU A 153 -5.04 3.94 -2.63
N LEU A 154 -4.11 4.33 -1.76
CA LEU A 154 -3.86 5.74 -1.42
C LEU A 154 -3.33 6.52 -2.62
N THR A 155 -2.39 5.96 -3.37
CA THR A 155 -1.85 6.53 -4.60
C THR A 155 -2.96 6.71 -5.65
N ALA A 156 -3.70 5.65 -5.98
CA ALA A 156 -4.78 5.73 -6.98
C ALA A 156 -5.87 6.73 -6.55
N SER A 157 -6.21 6.75 -5.25
CA SER A 157 -7.19 7.70 -4.71
C SER A 157 -6.68 9.13 -4.77
N ALA A 158 -5.39 9.35 -4.55
CA ALA A 158 -4.77 10.67 -4.69
C ALA A 158 -4.87 11.15 -6.14
N PHE A 159 -4.54 10.30 -7.12
CA PHE A 159 -4.73 10.62 -8.55
C PHE A 159 -6.18 10.96 -8.88
N LEU A 160 -7.14 10.16 -8.41
CA LEU A 160 -8.56 10.42 -8.63
C LEU A 160 -8.99 11.75 -8.00
N ALA A 161 -8.52 12.05 -6.78
CA ALA A 161 -8.80 13.31 -6.11
C ALA A 161 -8.18 14.52 -6.85
N MET A 162 -6.97 14.37 -7.41
CA MET A 162 -6.32 15.39 -8.26
C MET A 162 -7.17 15.66 -9.51
N ARG A 163 -7.59 14.60 -10.23
CA ARG A 163 -8.47 14.71 -11.42
C ARG A 163 -9.80 15.40 -11.11
N GLN A 164 -10.35 15.14 -9.94
CA GLN A 164 -11.59 15.78 -9.46
C GLN A 164 -11.36 17.17 -8.85
N GLN A 165 -10.13 17.70 -8.88
CA GLN A 165 -9.74 18.98 -8.27
C GLN A 165 -10.07 19.07 -6.76
N ARG A 166 -10.10 17.92 -6.07
CA ARG A 166 -10.26 17.82 -4.61
C ARG A 166 -8.88 17.88 -3.96
N TRP A 167 -8.23 19.03 -4.09
CA TRP A 167 -6.82 19.27 -3.72
C TRP A 167 -6.45 18.86 -2.29
N TRP A 168 -7.27 19.21 -1.30
CA TRP A 168 -7.05 18.81 0.09
C TRP A 168 -7.08 17.29 0.29
N LEU A 169 -8.04 16.62 -0.33
CA LEU A 169 -8.13 15.16 -0.29
C LEU A 169 -6.91 14.53 -0.99
N ALA A 170 -6.50 15.06 -2.14
CA ALA A 170 -5.30 14.61 -2.84
C ALA A 170 -4.02 14.76 -1.99
N GLY A 171 -3.85 15.91 -1.32
CA GLY A 171 -2.73 16.15 -0.42
C GLY A 171 -2.73 15.22 0.79
N LEU A 172 -3.89 15.02 1.44
CA LEU A 172 -4.03 14.10 2.56
C LEU A 172 -3.74 12.65 2.17
N LEU A 173 -4.28 12.19 1.04
CA LEU A 173 -4.02 10.84 0.52
C LEU A 173 -2.54 10.66 0.14
N GLY A 174 -1.91 11.69 -0.42
CA GLY A 174 -0.49 11.68 -0.72
C GLY A 174 0.40 11.67 0.53
N LEU A 175 0.01 12.39 1.59
CA LEU A 175 0.65 12.32 2.91
C LEU A 175 0.60 10.89 3.45
N LEU A 176 -0.59 10.28 3.44
CA LEU A 176 -0.78 8.92 3.92
C LEU A 176 0.02 7.92 3.06
N ALA A 177 0.05 8.09 1.74
CA ALA A 177 0.85 7.25 0.85
C ALA A 177 2.35 7.37 1.18
N ALA A 178 2.86 8.58 1.42
CA ALA A 178 4.25 8.81 1.84
C ALA A 178 4.57 8.19 3.22
N LEU A 179 3.59 8.07 4.11
CA LEU A 179 3.73 7.35 5.39
C LEU A 179 3.62 5.82 5.25
N THR A 180 3.25 5.27 4.09
CA THR A 180 3.34 3.81 3.86
C THR A 180 4.72 3.40 3.36
N ARG A 181 5.40 4.25 2.58
CA ARG A 181 6.73 4.01 1.98
C ARG A 181 7.32 5.28 1.40
N SER A 182 8.65 5.35 1.34
CA SER A 182 9.41 6.49 0.82
C SER A 182 9.00 6.92 -0.59
N ALA A 183 8.65 5.97 -1.46
CA ALA A 183 8.19 6.23 -2.83
C ALA A 183 6.94 7.12 -2.92
N GLY A 184 6.13 7.22 -1.84
CA GLY A 184 4.95 8.08 -1.82
C GLY A 184 5.26 9.56 -1.99
N ILE A 185 6.49 10.01 -1.66
CA ILE A 185 6.91 11.40 -1.91
C ILE A 185 6.84 11.78 -3.39
N LEU A 186 6.98 10.81 -4.30
CA LEU A 186 6.95 11.03 -5.74
C LEU A 186 5.58 11.50 -6.24
N LEU A 187 4.52 11.38 -5.44
CA LEU A 187 3.20 11.94 -5.75
C LEU A 187 3.18 13.46 -5.88
N VAL A 188 4.22 14.16 -5.41
CA VAL A 188 4.41 15.59 -5.71
C VAL A 188 4.46 15.83 -7.23
N ILE A 189 5.08 14.93 -8.00
CA ILE A 189 5.24 15.08 -9.45
C ILE A 189 3.88 15.11 -10.18
N PRO A 190 3.02 14.08 -10.10
CA PRO A 190 1.71 14.11 -10.74
C PRO A 190 0.82 15.23 -10.18
N TYR A 191 0.95 15.60 -8.91
CA TYR A 191 0.23 16.75 -8.34
C TYR A 191 0.63 18.05 -9.06
N MET A 192 1.93 18.30 -9.24
CA MET A 192 2.42 19.49 -9.97
C MET A 192 1.94 19.49 -11.43
N VAL A 193 1.95 18.33 -12.09
CA VAL A 193 1.45 18.19 -13.46
C VAL A 193 -0.03 18.55 -13.53
N GLU A 194 -0.86 18.05 -12.61
CA GLU A 194 -2.29 18.37 -12.60
C GLU A 194 -2.56 19.84 -12.28
N LEU A 195 -1.80 20.45 -11.36
CA LEU A 195 -1.84 21.89 -11.11
C LEU A 195 -1.51 22.70 -12.37
N TRP A 196 -0.51 22.26 -13.14
CA TRP A 196 -0.10 22.92 -14.38
C TRP A 196 -1.15 22.80 -15.48
N MET A 197 -1.76 21.61 -15.63
CA MET A 197 -2.83 21.37 -16.60
C MET A 197 -4.09 22.17 -16.27
N THR A 198 -4.38 22.39 -14.99
CA THR A 198 -5.58 23.11 -14.52
C THR A 198 -5.30 24.57 -14.16
N ARG A 199 -4.13 25.11 -14.53
CA ARG A 199 -3.66 26.45 -14.13
C ARG A 199 -4.63 27.59 -14.42
N GLU A 200 -5.34 27.55 -15.55
CA GLU A 200 -6.31 28.57 -15.93
C GLU A 200 -7.51 28.59 -14.97
N SER A 201 -8.02 27.39 -14.62
CA SER A 201 -9.09 27.23 -13.63
C SER A 201 -8.65 27.70 -12.23
N ILE A 202 -7.37 27.50 -11.87
CA ILE A 202 -6.80 27.94 -10.60
C ILE A 202 -6.64 29.46 -10.56
N ALA A 203 -6.11 30.05 -11.63
CA ALA A 203 -5.88 31.49 -11.75
C ALA A 203 -7.19 32.30 -11.79
N ALA A 204 -8.29 31.71 -12.26
CA ALA A 204 -9.61 32.33 -12.29
C ALA A 204 -10.13 32.77 -10.90
N SER A 205 -9.58 32.24 -9.80
CA SER A 205 -9.94 32.67 -8.44
C SER A 205 -8.71 32.83 -7.56
N ARG A 206 -8.09 34.02 -7.59
CA ARG A 206 -6.89 34.35 -6.77
C ARG A 206 -7.08 34.07 -5.28
N GLN A 207 -8.27 34.26 -4.74
CA GLN A 207 -8.57 33.99 -3.32
C GLN A 207 -8.56 32.48 -2.98
N LYS A 208 -8.96 31.62 -3.93
CA LYS A 208 -8.99 30.16 -3.72
C LYS A 208 -7.68 29.48 -4.14
N MET A 209 -6.80 30.19 -4.84
CA MET A 209 -5.49 29.71 -5.27
C MET A 209 -4.66 29.03 -4.15
N PRO A 210 -4.47 29.62 -2.95
CA PRO A 210 -3.69 28.96 -1.90
C PRO A 210 -4.31 27.64 -1.46
N LEU A 211 -5.64 27.55 -1.37
CA LEU A 211 -6.36 26.32 -0.99
C LEU A 211 -6.21 25.17 -2.00
N ARG A 212 -5.79 25.48 -3.23
CA ARG A 212 -5.55 24.49 -4.29
C ARG A 212 -4.08 24.05 -4.33
N ILE A 213 -3.16 24.97 -4.04
CA ILE A 213 -1.72 24.74 -4.13
C ILE A 213 -1.16 24.18 -2.82
N LEU A 214 -1.48 24.76 -1.66
CA LEU A 214 -0.93 24.39 -0.35
C LEU A 214 -1.01 22.89 -0.02
N PRO A 215 -2.07 22.14 -0.38
CA PRO A 215 -2.15 20.73 -0.01
C PRO A 215 -1.03 19.86 -0.61
N ILE A 216 -0.33 20.31 -1.65
CA ILE A 216 0.85 19.60 -2.17
C ILE A 216 1.94 19.40 -1.11
N LEU A 217 2.04 20.33 -0.15
CA LEU A 217 3.03 20.29 0.93
C LEU A 217 2.75 19.16 1.93
N LEU A 218 1.53 18.63 1.97
CA LEU A 218 1.19 17.48 2.81
C LEU A 218 1.93 16.21 2.39
N ILE A 219 2.26 16.07 1.10
CA ILE A 219 2.97 14.89 0.58
C ILE A 219 4.38 14.77 1.17
N PRO A 220 5.30 15.75 1.00
CA PRO A 220 6.61 15.68 1.62
C PRO A 220 6.54 15.75 3.15
N LEU A 221 5.49 16.36 3.73
CA LEU A 221 5.25 16.33 5.16
C LEU A 221 5.10 14.89 5.68
N GLY A 222 4.47 13.98 4.93
CA GLY A 222 4.39 12.56 5.33
C GLY A 222 5.76 11.92 5.53
N THR A 223 6.67 12.09 4.57
CA THR A 223 8.06 11.60 4.70
C THR A 223 8.80 12.34 5.83
N ALA A 224 8.60 13.65 5.96
CA ALA A 224 9.24 14.45 7.01
C ALA A 224 8.81 14.05 8.42
N LEU A 225 7.53 13.72 8.63
CA LEU A 225 7.02 13.22 9.91
C LEU A 225 7.73 11.93 10.31
N TYR A 226 7.95 11.03 9.35
CA TYR A 226 8.70 9.81 9.62
C TYR A 226 10.19 10.07 9.85
N ALA A 227 10.80 11.00 9.11
CA ALA A 227 12.19 11.43 9.35
C ALA A 227 12.37 12.02 10.75
N ILE A 228 11.40 12.81 11.24
CA ILE A 228 11.39 13.34 12.62
C ILE A 228 11.28 12.18 13.63
N TYR A 229 10.44 11.18 13.35
CA TYR A 229 10.35 9.99 14.19
C TYR A 229 11.67 9.21 14.22
N CYS A 230 12.32 9.00 13.07
CA CYS A 230 13.66 8.40 12.99
C CYS A 230 14.68 9.20 13.81
N TRP A 231 14.65 10.53 13.72
CA TRP A 231 15.53 11.39 14.51
C TRP A 231 15.32 11.21 16.01
N TYR A 232 14.07 11.07 16.46
CA TYR A 232 13.76 10.84 17.87
C TYR A 232 14.28 9.50 18.40
N ILE A 233 14.17 8.41 17.62
CA ILE A 233 14.58 7.07 18.07
C ILE A 233 16.07 6.76 17.89
N SER A 234 16.71 7.33 16.86
CA SER A 234 18.07 6.94 16.42
C SER A 234 19.08 8.10 16.45
N GLY A 235 18.61 9.35 16.56
CA GLY A 235 19.46 10.53 16.39
C GLY A 235 19.75 10.91 14.93
N ASN A 236 19.33 10.11 13.94
CA ASN A 236 19.52 10.39 12.52
C ASN A 236 18.18 10.46 11.75
N PRO A 237 17.82 11.60 11.12
CA PRO A 237 16.56 11.72 10.38
C PRO A 237 16.51 10.89 9.09
N LEU A 238 17.66 10.48 8.53
CA LEU A 238 17.76 9.73 7.28
C LEU A 238 18.07 8.25 7.49
N ASP A 239 17.84 7.73 8.69
CA ASP A 239 18.17 6.34 9.03
C ASP A 239 17.43 5.32 8.15
N PHE A 240 16.19 5.63 7.75
CA PHE A 240 15.42 4.82 6.79
C PHE A 240 16.05 4.71 5.40
N VAL A 241 16.96 5.64 5.04
CA VAL A 241 17.77 5.57 3.82
C VAL A 241 19.07 4.81 4.09
N ALA A 242 19.76 5.14 5.19
CA ALA A 242 21.05 4.54 5.53
C ALA A 242 20.94 3.01 5.72
N VAL A 243 19.84 2.56 6.33
CA VAL A 243 19.56 1.14 6.59
C VAL A 243 19.49 0.31 5.31
N GLN A 244 19.20 0.90 4.14
CA GLN A 244 19.13 0.18 2.86
C GLN A 244 20.45 -0.50 2.50
N SER A 245 21.59 0.05 2.95
CA SER A 245 22.92 -0.55 2.77
C SER A 245 23.05 -1.96 3.36
N HIS A 246 22.26 -2.28 4.39
CA HIS A 246 22.21 -3.62 4.98
C HIS A 246 21.80 -4.70 3.97
N TRP A 247 20.96 -4.35 3.00
CA TRP A 247 20.53 -5.24 1.92
C TRP A 247 21.41 -5.11 0.65
N GLY A 248 22.62 -4.56 0.78
CA GLY A 248 23.54 -4.32 -0.33
C GLY A 248 23.02 -3.28 -1.33
N ARG A 249 22.02 -2.48 -0.95
CA ARG A 249 21.48 -1.42 -1.81
C ARG A 249 22.31 -0.17 -1.63
N HIS A 250 23.00 0.22 -2.68
CA HIS A 250 23.76 1.46 -2.74
C HIS A 250 23.24 2.32 -3.89
N THR A 251 23.31 3.63 -3.72
CA THR A 251 23.04 4.56 -4.82
C THR A 251 24.19 4.45 -5.82
N THR A 252 23.97 3.74 -6.90
CA THR A 252 24.92 3.66 -8.02
C THR A 252 24.40 4.45 -9.21
N TRP A 253 25.32 4.93 -10.04
CA TRP A 253 24.94 5.54 -11.31
C TRP A 253 24.44 4.45 -12.29
N PRO A 254 23.53 4.78 -13.22
CA PRO A 254 22.98 3.80 -14.17
C PRO A 254 24.01 3.07 -15.03
N TRP A 255 25.22 3.62 -15.17
CA TRP A 255 26.34 3.06 -15.93
C TRP A 255 27.38 2.32 -15.07
N GLN A 256 27.11 2.14 -13.77
CA GLN A 256 27.94 1.36 -12.86
C GLN A 256 27.13 0.14 -12.40
N GLY A 257 27.46 -1.02 -12.99
CA GLY A 257 26.93 -2.33 -12.61
C GLY A 257 27.78 -3.00 -11.55
#